data_AF-A0A442T5N6-F1
#
_entry.id   AF-A0A442T5N6-F1
#
_cell.length_a   1.000
_cell.length_b   1.000
_cell.length_c   1.000
_cell.angle_alpha   90.00
_cell.angle_beta   90.00
_cell.angle_gamma   90.00
#
_symmetry.space_group_name_H-M   'P 1'
#
loop_
_entity.id
_entity.type
_entity.pdbx_description
1 polymer ?
#
loop_
_entity_poly.entity_id
_entity_poly.type
_entity_poly.pdbx_seq_one_letter_code
_entity_poly.pdbx_strand_id
1 'polypeptide(L)'
;MAAWNIGDEFMNNDREALQGHLAARTLAYANHIGLQNITITYLYLQEADFRRCIADRNFARITDYQWAAKNPIYGPIGPYYWFLAVPSEFPSNFPNIQALRNAADFPVIAWGKVYMGY
;
A
#
# COMPACT_ATOMS: atom_id res chain seq x y z
N MET A 1 -20.36 4.77 -4.68
CA MET A 1 -19.53 3.55 -4.68
C MET A 1 -19.16 3.27 -3.22
N ALA A 2 -19.31 2.03 -2.76
CA ALA A 2 -18.96 1.70 -1.38
C ALA A 2 -17.46 1.91 -1.17
N ALA A 3 -17.08 2.69 -0.15
CA ALA A 3 -15.68 2.93 0.19
C ALA A 3 -15.02 1.58 0.46
N TRP A 4 -13.97 1.26 -0.31
CA TRP A 4 -13.14 0.11 0.00
C TRP A 4 -12.43 0.41 1.33
N ASN A 5 -12.77 -0.35 2.37
CA ASN A 5 -12.09 -0.21 3.65
C ASN A 5 -10.61 -0.57 3.47
N ILE A 6 -9.75 0.17 4.17
CA ILE A 6 -8.32 -0.09 4.32
C ILE A 6 -8.08 -1.59 4.36
N GLY A 7 -7.21 -2.07 3.48
CA GLY A 7 -6.90 -3.49 3.34
C GLY A 7 -6.45 -4.14 4.64
N ASP A 8 -6.38 -5.47 4.66
CA ASP A 8 -5.92 -6.19 5.86
C ASP A 8 -4.40 -6.05 6.05
N GLU A 9 -4.01 -5.87 7.31
CA GLU A 9 -2.61 -5.98 7.74
C GLU A 9 -2.08 -7.38 7.46
N PHE A 10 -0.97 -7.45 6.74
CA PHE A 10 -0.19 -8.66 6.64
C PHE A 10 0.76 -8.77 7.84
N MET A 11 0.45 -9.70 8.75
CA MET A 11 1.21 -9.91 9.99
C MET A 11 2.25 -11.05 9.91
N ASN A 12 2.26 -11.83 8.84
CA ASN A 12 3.19 -12.95 8.71
C ASN A 12 4.54 -12.44 8.18
N ASN A 13 5.64 -13.09 8.56
CA ASN A 13 6.98 -12.79 8.03
C ASN A 13 7.40 -13.84 7.00
N ASP A 14 6.45 -14.42 6.26
CA ASP A 14 6.70 -15.42 5.24
C ASP A 14 6.50 -14.84 3.83
N ARG A 15 7.47 -15.10 2.94
CA ARG A 15 7.50 -14.56 1.58
C ARG A 15 6.36 -15.10 0.72
N GLU A 16 6.11 -16.41 0.77
CA GLU A 16 5.07 -17.05 -0.05
C GLU A 16 3.69 -16.63 0.44
N ALA A 17 3.50 -16.52 1.77
CA ALA A 17 2.29 -16.00 2.38
C ALA A 17 2.03 -14.54 1.99
N LEU A 18 3.07 -13.69 1.92
CA LEU A 18 2.93 -12.29 1.49
C LEU A 18 2.46 -12.21 0.04
N GLN A 19 3.05 -13.01 -0.84
CA GLN A 19 2.66 -13.07 -2.24
C GLN A 19 1.21 -13.55 -2.40
N GLY A 20 0.82 -14.60 -1.69
CA GLY A 20 -0.55 -15.12 -1.68
C GLY A 20 -1.56 -14.09 -1.15
N HIS A 21 -1.21 -13.39 -0.06
CA HIS A 21 -2.05 -12.33 0.52
C HIS A 21 -2.27 -11.17 -0.45
N LEU A 22 -1.19 -10.68 -1.07
CA LEU A 22 -1.27 -9.62 -2.06
C LEU A 22 -2.15 -10.05 -3.23
N ALA A 23 -1.93 -11.24 -3.80
CA ALA A 23 -2.74 -11.74 -4.91
C ALA A 23 -4.24 -11.87 -4.55
N ALA A 24 -4.55 -12.42 -3.38
CA ALA A 24 -5.93 -12.56 -2.91
C ALA A 24 -6.62 -11.20 -2.71
N ARG A 25 -5.93 -10.24 -2.07
CA ARG A 25 -6.46 -8.90 -1.84
C ARG A 25 -6.61 -8.10 -3.14
N THR A 26 -5.68 -8.27 -4.08
CA THR A 26 -5.75 -7.70 -5.43
C THR A 26 -7.03 -8.16 -6.13
N LEU A 27 -7.27 -9.47 -6.14
CA LEU A 27 -8.46 -10.06 -6.77
C LEU A 27 -9.76 -9.57 -6.11
N ALA A 28 -9.79 -9.51 -4.77
CA ALA A 28 -10.93 -9.01 -4.02
C ALA A 28 -11.24 -7.54 -4.35
N TYR A 29 -10.20 -6.68 -4.43
CA TYR A 29 -10.37 -5.29 -4.83
C TYR A 29 -10.86 -5.16 -6.27
N ALA A 30 -10.25 -5.91 -7.20
CA ALA A 30 -10.62 -5.92 -8.61
C ALA A 30 -12.12 -6.26 -8.79
N ASN A 31 -12.59 -7.29 -8.10
CA ASN A 31 -14.00 -7.67 -8.07
C ASN A 31 -14.89 -6.57 -7.45
N HIS A 32 -14.44 -5.89 -6.39
CA HIS A 32 -15.17 -4.81 -5.74
C HIS A 32 -15.40 -3.61 -6.67
N ILE A 33 -14.41 -3.26 -7.49
CA ILE A 33 -14.51 -2.15 -8.44
C ILE A 33 -15.01 -2.56 -9.84
N GLY A 34 -15.28 -3.86 -10.06
CA GLY A 34 -15.77 -4.38 -11.33
C GLY A 34 -14.72 -4.45 -12.46
N LEU A 35 -13.43 -4.50 -12.13
CA LEU A 35 -12.33 -4.66 -13.09
C LEU A 35 -11.78 -6.09 -13.05
N GLN A 36 -11.36 -6.61 -14.21
CA GLN A 36 -10.80 -7.96 -14.33
C GLN A 36 -9.31 -8.03 -14.00
N ASN A 37 -8.58 -6.94 -14.23
CA ASN A 37 -7.15 -6.82 -13.96
C ASN A 37 -6.85 -5.45 -13.40
N ILE A 38 -6.17 -5.41 -12.26
CA ILE A 38 -5.64 -4.18 -11.67
C ILE A 38 -4.13 -4.34 -11.50
N THR A 39 -3.41 -3.26 -11.76
CA THR A 39 -1.99 -3.19 -11.42
C THR A 39 -1.86 -2.57 -10.04
N ILE A 40 -0.95 -3.10 -9.22
CA ILE A 40 -0.65 -2.57 -7.89
C ILE A 40 0.71 -1.89 -7.91
N THR A 41 0.77 -0.72 -7.27
CA THR A 41 2.00 -0.06 -6.90
C THR A 41 2.11 -0.02 -5.39
N TYR A 42 3.33 -0.03 -4.88
CA TYR A 42 3.58 -0.02 -3.44
C TYR A 42 4.08 1.36 -3.01
N LEU A 43 3.42 1.92 -1.99
CA LEU A 43 3.89 3.09 -1.25
C LEU A 43 4.71 2.62 -0.05
N TYR A 44 5.98 2.98 -0.03
CA TYR A 44 6.88 2.66 1.06
C TYR A 44 6.99 3.83 2.03
N LEU A 45 6.79 3.54 3.32
CA LEU A 45 6.75 4.52 4.40
C LEU A 45 7.63 4.10 5.57
N GLN A 46 8.03 5.10 6.37
CA GLN A 46 8.60 4.86 7.69
C GLN A 46 7.49 4.50 8.67
N GLU A 47 7.84 3.78 9.74
CA GLU A 47 6.86 3.28 10.72
C GLU A 47 5.99 4.38 11.34
N ALA A 48 6.59 5.53 11.68
CA ALA A 48 5.86 6.63 12.31
C ALA A 48 4.76 7.20 11.39
N ASP A 49 5.09 7.41 10.12
CA ASP A 49 4.14 7.93 9.12
C ASP A 49 3.10 6.88 8.76
N PHE A 50 3.53 5.63 8.60
CA PHE A 50 2.65 4.49 8.35
C PHE A 50 1.55 4.37 9.42
N ARG A 51 1.94 4.34 10.71
CA ARG A 51 0.99 4.22 11.83
C ARG A 51 -0.01 5.37 11.85
N ARG A 52 0.44 6.60 11.56
CA ARG A 52 -0.44 7.77 11.47
C ARG A 52 -1.42 7.64 10.30
N CYS A 53 -0.95 7.20 9.13
CA CYS A 53 -1.80 7.01 7.96
C CYS A 53 -2.92 6.01 8.18
N ILE A 54 -2.63 4.87 8.81
CA ILE A 54 -3.65 3.86 9.13
C ILE A 54 -4.62 4.38 10.19
N ALA A 55 -4.13 5.07 11.24
CA ALA A 55 -4.97 5.60 12.31
C ALA A 55 -5.91 6.72 11.82
N ASP A 56 -5.37 7.68 11.06
CA ASP A 56 -6.11 8.83 10.54
C ASP A 56 -6.90 8.49 9.25
N ARG A 57 -6.70 7.28 8.71
CA ARG A 57 -7.26 6.79 7.44
C ARG A 57 -7.01 7.73 6.26
N ASN A 58 -5.86 8.40 6.25
CA ASN A 58 -5.51 9.40 5.25
C ASN A 58 -3.98 9.52 5.08
N PHE A 59 -3.57 10.28 4.08
CA PHE A 59 -2.16 10.56 3.81
C PHE A 59 -1.69 11.94 4.32
N ALA A 60 -2.53 12.67 5.06
CA ALA A 60 -2.33 14.08 5.37
C ALA A 60 -1.04 14.37 6.16
N ARG A 61 -0.54 13.37 6.91
CA ARG A 61 0.61 13.50 7.81
C ARG A 61 1.87 12.79 7.34
N ILE A 62 1.92 12.29 6.10
CA ILE A 62 3.14 11.68 5.55
C ILE A 62 4.21 12.76 5.41
N THR A 63 5.41 12.50 5.89
CA THR A 63 6.57 13.40 5.76
C THR A 63 7.48 13.00 4.61
N ASP A 64 7.66 11.69 4.40
CA ASP A 64 8.48 11.14 3.33
C ASP A 64 7.90 9.80 2.85
N TYR A 65 8.07 9.50 1.56
CA TYR A 65 7.59 8.27 0.97
C TYR A 65 8.35 7.90 -0.30
N GLN A 66 8.23 6.63 -0.68
CA GLN A 66 8.73 6.18 -1.98
C GLN A 66 7.72 5.28 -2.70
N TRP A 67 7.40 5.63 -3.94
CA TRP A 67 6.67 4.74 -4.84
C TRP A 67 7.63 3.74 -5.46
N ALA A 68 7.27 2.46 -5.47
CA ALA A 68 7.95 1.48 -6.31
C ALA A 68 7.00 0.37 -6.77
N ALA A 69 7.24 -0.14 -7.98
CA ALA A 69 6.63 -1.39 -8.46
C ALA A 69 7.32 -2.63 -7.87
N LYS A 70 8.49 -2.44 -7.24
CA LYS A 70 9.23 -3.51 -6.56
C LYS A 70 8.35 -4.06 -5.44
N ASN A 71 8.12 -5.36 -5.45
CA ASN A 71 7.29 -6.05 -4.47
C ASN A 71 7.99 -6.07 -3.09
N PRO A 72 7.27 -5.83 -1.97
CA PRO A 72 7.83 -5.87 -0.61
C PRO A 72 8.47 -7.21 -0.21
N ILE A 73 8.30 -8.28 -0.99
CA ILE A 73 9.05 -9.53 -0.79
C ILE A 73 10.57 -9.40 -1.02
N TYR A 74 11.03 -8.35 -1.71
CA TYR A 74 12.45 -8.18 -2.08
C TYR A 74 13.25 -7.32 -1.10
N GLY A 75 12.73 -7.12 0.13
CA GLY A 75 13.39 -6.34 1.16
C GLY A 75 13.07 -4.84 1.12
N PRO A 76 13.48 -4.11 2.17
CA PRO A 76 13.23 -2.68 2.31
C PRO A 76 13.82 -1.89 1.15
N ILE A 77 13.15 -0.79 0.82
CA ILE A 77 13.66 0.19 -0.14
C ILE A 77 14.17 1.37 0.68
N GLY A 78 15.48 1.52 0.81
CA GLY A 78 16.06 2.58 1.65
C GLY A 78 15.61 2.47 3.12
N PRO A 79 15.19 3.58 3.77
CA PRO A 79 14.79 3.61 5.18
C PRO A 79 13.36 3.12 5.43
N TYR A 80 12.66 2.62 4.41
CA TYR A 80 11.24 2.29 4.48
C TYR A 80 11.00 0.81 4.77
N TYR A 81 10.35 0.54 5.90
CA TYR A 81 10.08 -0.82 6.40
C TYR A 81 8.61 -1.23 6.32
N TRP A 82 7.74 -0.31 5.92
CA TRP A 82 6.31 -0.55 5.77
C TRP A 82 5.89 -0.25 4.35
N PHE A 83 4.95 -1.04 3.83
CA PHE A 83 4.37 -0.85 2.53
C PHE A 83 2.84 -0.71 2.62
N LEU A 84 2.28 0.08 1.71
CA LEU A 84 0.86 0.11 1.40
C LEU A 84 0.72 -0.27 -0.08
N ALA A 85 -0.03 -1.32 -0.37
CA ALA A 85 -0.40 -1.70 -1.73
C ALA A 85 -1.61 -0.86 -2.17
N VAL A 86 -1.46 -0.12 -3.26
CA VAL A 86 -2.52 0.72 -3.83
C VAL A 86 -2.64 0.45 -5.34
N PRO A 87 -3.78 0.77 -5.96
CA PRO A 87 -3.90 0.69 -7.42
C PRO A 87 -2.87 1.59 -8.11
N SER A 88 -2.24 1.12 -9.19
CA SER A 88 -1.18 1.87 -9.89
C SER A 88 -1.64 3.21 -10.50
N GLU A 89 -2.95 3.40 -10.62
CA GLU A 89 -3.59 4.65 -11.04
C GLU A 89 -3.34 5.78 -10.02
N PHE A 90 -3.14 5.44 -8.74
CA PHE A 90 -2.89 6.41 -7.65
C PHE A 90 -1.57 7.15 -7.81
N PRO A 91 -0.40 6.49 -7.90
CA PRO A 91 0.88 7.18 -8.06
C PRO A 91 0.90 8.19 -9.21
N SER A 92 0.26 7.87 -10.33
CA SER A 92 0.15 8.77 -11.49
C SER A 92 -0.68 10.04 -11.18
N ASN A 93 -1.63 9.95 -10.26
CA ASN A 93 -2.46 11.07 -9.81
C ASN A 93 -1.81 11.89 -8.69
N PHE A 94 -0.78 11.37 -8.02
CA PHE A 94 -0.09 12.03 -6.90
C PHE A 94 1.41 12.22 -7.17
N PRO A 95 1.78 13.14 -8.07
CA PRO A 95 3.17 13.35 -8.48
C PRO A 95 4.06 13.94 -7.37
N ASN A 96 3.47 14.47 -6.30
CA ASN A 96 4.19 15.04 -5.17
C ASN A 96 3.45 14.81 -3.84
N ILE A 97 4.16 15.05 -2.74
CA ILE A 97 3.65 14.84 -1.38
C ILE A 97 2.44 15.70 -1.02
N GLN A 98 2.33 16.92 -1.57
CA GLN A 98 1.16 17.76 -1.31
C GLN A 98 -0.10 17.19 -1.96
N ALA A 99 0.02 16.69 -3.19
CA ALA A 99 -1.08 16.02 -3.86
C ALA A 99 -1.53 14.78 -3.08
N LEU A 100 -0.57 13.98 -2.59
CA LEU A 100 -0.86 12.80 -1.77
C LEU A 100 -1.56 13.19 -0.46
N ARG A 101 -1.07 14.20 0.26
CA ARG A 101 -1.68 14.70 1.52
C ARG A 101 -3.10 15.21 1.34
N ASN A 102 -3.42 15.75 0.17
CA ASN A 102 -4.74 16.29 -0.18
C ASN A 102 -5.65 15.26 -0.87
N ALA A 103 -5.21 14.01 -1.03
CA ALA A 103 -6.00 12.96 -1.68
C ALA A 103 -7.29 12.69 -0.89
N ALA A 104 -8.43 12.81 -1.57
CA ALA A 104 -9.75 12.55 -1.02
C ALA A 104 -10.17 11.09 -1.27
N ASP A 105 -9.30 10.12 -1.00
CA ASP A 105 -9.62 8.70 -0.92
C ASP A 105 -8.37 7.94 -0.43
N PHE A 106 -8.53 6.88 0.36
CA PHE A 106 -7.42 6.07 0.86
C PHE A 106 -7.63 4.59 0.48
N PRO A 107 -7.60 4.23 -0.83
CA PRO A 107 -7.82 2.87 -1.27
C PRO A 107 -6.53 2.08 -1.11
N VAL A 108 -6.39 1.51 0.08
CA VAL A 108 -5.31 0.56 0.38
C VAL A 108 -5.86 -0.85 0.19
N ILE A 109 -5.25 -1.60 -0.73
CA ILE A 109 -5.62 -2.98 -1.05
C ILE A 109 -5.16 -3.93 0.06
N ALA A 110 -3.92 -3.73 0.50
CA ALA A 110 -3.25 -4.48 1.56
C ALA A 110 -2.08 -3.64 2.10
N TRP A 111 -1.61 -3.95 3.29
CA TRP A 111 -0.45 -3.27 3.87
C TRP A 111 0.27 -4.17 4.87
N GLY A 112 1.49 -3.83 5.24
CA GLY A 112 2.25 -4.59 6.22
C GLY A 112 3.71 -4.18 6.27
N LYS A 113 4.48 -4.94 7.04
CA LYS A 113 5.94 -4.82 7.05
C LYS A 113 6.52 -5.43 5.79
N VAL A 114 7.58 -4.81 5.30
CA VAL A 114 8.38 -5.35 4.21
C VAL A 114 9.09 -6.62 4.68
N TYR A 115 9.18 -7.64 3.83
CA TYR A 115 9.84 -8.90 4.18
C TYR A 115 11.32 -8.63 4.45
N MET A 116 11.72 -8.76 5.72
CA MET A 116 13.12 -8.76 6.11
C MET A 116 13.60 -10.21 6.01
N GLY A 117 14.15 -10.58 4.86
CA GLY A 117 14.84 -11.87 4.74
C GLY A 117 15.98 -11.90 5.76
N TYR A 118 15.81 -12.68 6.81
CA TYR A 118 16.89 -13.10 7.69
C TYR A 118 17.61 -14.30 7.07
#